data_AF-A0AAI8K9M6-F1
#
_entry.id   AF-A0AAI8K9M6-F1
#
_cell.length_a   1.000
_cell.length_b   1.000
_cell.length_c   1.000
_cell.angle_alpha   90.00
_cell.angle_beta   90.00
_cell.angle_gamma   90.00
#
_symmetry.space_group_name_H-M   'P 1'
#
loop_
_entity.id
_entity.type
_entity.pdbx_description
1 polymer ?
#
loop_
_entity_poly.entity_id
_entity_poly.type
_entity_poly.pdbx_seq_one_letter_code
_entity_poly.pdbx_strand_id
1 'polypeptide(L)'
;MSIIARGGNGGVKGGGGLADVPASKAADVTKRPSGFKKQTVKDSLDNAATGSTPETKACPTCGRDVTVAPGQGRRDWDVDHQPPWSQRDLSGKTRSEVLDEYNQGTRLECPSCNRSSGARPAE
;
A
#
# COMPACT_ATOMS: atom_id res chain seq x y z
N MET A 1 2.10 58.33 30.77
CA MET A 1 1.21 58.05 31.91
C MET A 1 1.49 56.65 32.43
N SER A 2 2.09 56.58 33.61
CA SER A 2 2.21 55.36 34.40
C SER A 2 0.86 54.97 34.98
N ILE A 3 0.60 53.67 35.07
CA ILE A 3 0.11 53.10 36.33
C ILE A 3 0.71 51.71 36.51
N ILE A 4 1.45 51.59 37.60
CA ILE A 4 2.06 50.38 38.15
C ILE A 4 1.21 49.98 39.35
N ALA A 5 0.86 48.70 39.49
CA ALA A 5 0.68 48.00 40.77
C ALA A 5 0.65 46.48 40.47
N ARG A 6 1.64 45.65 40.82
CA ARG A 6 2.15 45.18 42.14
C ARG A 6 1.31 44.05 42.77
N GLY A 7 1.99 42.91 42.96
CA GLY A 7 1.79 41.92 44.06
C GLY A 7 0.83 40.78 43.72
N GLY A 8 1.11 39.51 44.03
CA GLY A 8 2.20 38.90 44.77
C GLY A 8 2.01 37.38 44.89
N ASN A 9 3.12 36.67 44.87
CA ASN A 9 3.51 35.48 45.64
C ASN A 9 2.48 34.40 46.04
N GLY A 10 2.81 33.14 45.74
CA GLY A 10 2.44 31.99 46.58
C GLY A 10 1.80 30.82 45.83
N GLY A 11 2.59 29.78 45.54
CA GLY A 11 2.03 28.52 45.05
C GLY A 11 3.05 27.53 44.51
N VAL A 12 4.01 27.10 45.32
CA VAL A 12 4.76 25.87 45.05
C VAL A 12 3.84 24.66 45.33
N LYS A 13 3.45 23.97 44.26
CA LYS A 13 3.04 22.55 44.25
C LYS A 13 3.71 21.97 43.01
N GLY A 14 4.74 21.16 43.15
CA GLY A 14 4.61 19.76 43.56
C GLY A 14 4.84 18.94 42.29
N GLY A 15 5.96 18.23 42.23
CA GLY A 15 6.44 17.54 41.04
C GLY A 15 5.58 16.35 40.61
N GLY A 16 5.99 15.76 39.49
CA GLY A 16 5.53 14.43 39.08
C GLY A 16 5.34 14.30 37.58
N GLY A 17 6.31 13.66 36.94
CA GLY A 17 6.11 12.99 35.66
C GLY A 17 6.18 13.88 34.43
N LEU A 18 7.39 14.07 33.90
CA LEU A 18 7.56 13.89 32.45
C LEU A 18 7.08 12.47 32.19
N ALA A 19 5.79 12.30 31.93
CA ALA A 19 5.28 11.05 31.43
C ALA A 19 6.07 10.79 30.17
N ASP A 20 6.95 9.80 30.25
CA ASP A 20 7.61 9.19 29.11
C ASP A 20 6.50 8.83 28.14
N VAL A 21 6.21 9.72 27.18
CA VAL A 21 5.41 9.35 26.02
C VAL A 21 6.25 8.27 25.37
N PRO A 22 5.84 6.99 25.39
CA PRO A 22 6.66 5.96 24.79
C PRO A 22 6.85 6.41 23.34
N ALA A 23 8.11 6.66 22.96
CA ALA A 23 8.46 6.98 21.60
C ALA A 23 7.81 5.89 20.75
N SER A 24 6.76 6.27 20.01
CA SER A 24 6.08 5.35 19.13
C SER A 24 7.17 4.74 18.29
N LYS A 25 7.32 3.40 18.33
CA LYS A 25 8.30 2.68 17.51
C LYS A 25 8.28 3.33 16.14
N ALA A 26 9.42 3.87 15.69
CA ALA A 26 9.52 4.47 14.37
C ALA A 26 8.84 3.50 13.38
N ALA A 27 7.78 3.96 12.73
CA ALA A 27 6.98 3.09 11.90
C ALA A 27 7.90 2.50 10.83
N ASP A 28 7.88 1.17 10.68
CA ASP A 28 8.61 0.52 9.60
C ASP A 28 8.03 1.03 8.27
N VAL A 29 8.73 1.98 7.66
CA VAL A 29 8.31 2.65 6.42
C VAL A 29 8.20 1.65 5.27
N THR A 30 8.98 0.56 5.32
CA THR A 30 9.09 -0.49 4.31
C THR A 30 8.00 -1.55 4.41
N LYS A 31 7.18 -1.51 5.47
CA LYS A 31 6.06 -2.45 5.65
C LYS A 31 5.14 -2.43 4.42
N ARG A 32 4.85 -3.62 3.88
CA ARG A 32 3.93 -3.79 2.74
C ARG A 32 2.59 -3.06 2.99
N PRO A 33 2.15 -2.19 2.08
CA PRO A 33 0.81 -1.61 2.13
C PRO A 33 -0.30 -2.67 2.11
N SER A 34 -1.44 -2.36 2.72
CA SER A 34 -2.57 -3.30 2.83
C SER A 34 -3.38 -3.46 1.54
N GLY A 35 -3.20 -2.57 0.57
CA GLY A 35 -3.99 -2.59 -0.66
C GLY A 35 -3.45 -1.65 -1.73
N PHE A 36 -3.94 -1.87 -2.96
CA PHE A 36 -3.61 -1.08 -4.14
C PHE A 36 -4.48 0.17 -4.23
N LYS A 37 -3.95 1.21 -4.87
CA LYS A 37 -4.74 2.35 -5.34
C LYS A 37 -5.80 1.86 -6.32
N LYS A 38 -6.96 2.51 -6.34
CA LYS A 38 -8.06 2.16 -7.26
C LYS A 38 -7.61 2.20 -8.72
N GLN A 39 -6.80 3.20 -9.07
CA GLN A 39 -6.26 3.35 -10.42
C GLN A 39 -5.37 2.17 -10.81
N THR A 40 -4.46 1.72 -9.93
CA THR A 40 -3.60 0.55 -10.19
C THR A 40 -4.40 -0.72 -10.48
N VAL A 41 -5.49 -0.94 -9.76
CA VAL A 41 -6.38 -2.08 -10.04
C VAL A 41 -7.02 -1.91 -11.42
N LYS A 42 -7.53 -0.72 -11.73
CA LYS A 42 -8.14 -0.43 -13.03
C LYS A 42 -7.15 -0.63 -14.18
N ASP A 43 -5.95 -0.05 -14.07
CA ASP A 43 -4.89 -0.14 -15.07
C ASP A 43 -4.44 -1.59 -15.28
N SER A 44 -4.37 -2.39 -14.21
CA SER A 44 -4.00 -3.81 -14.30
C SER A 44 -4.98 -4.61 -15.17
N LEU A 45 -6.28 -4.31 -15.10
CA LEU A 45 -7.29 -4.93 -15.95
C LEU A 45 -7.29 -4.33 -17.36
N ASP A 46 -7.27 -3.00 -17.47
CA ASP A 46 -7.40 -2.29 -18.74
C ASP A 46 -6.24 -2.63 -19.69
N ASN A 47 -5.01 -2.71 -19.15
CA ASN A 47 -3.80 -3.07 -19.89
C ASN A 47 -3.64 -4.57 -20.16
N ALA A 48 -4.48 -5.42 -19.57
CA ALA A 48 -4.43 -6.85 -19.84
C ALA A 48 -4.91 -7.14 -21.28
N ALA A 49 -4.35 -8.20 -21.87
CA ALA A 49 -4.79 -8.69 -23.17
C ALA A 49 -6.28 -9.07 -23.14
N THR A 50 -6.95 -8.92 -24.28
CA THR A 50 -8.33 -9.38 -24.45
C THR A 50 -8.40 -10.90 -24.26
N GLY A 51 -9.43 -11.36 -23.57
CA GLY A 51 -9.71 -12.78 -23.42
C GLY A 51 -10.26 -13.44 -24.68
N SER A 52 -10.51 -14.74 -24.58
CA SER A 52 -11.09 -15.56 -25.65
C SER A 52 -12.57 -15.25 -25.90
N THR A 53 -13.26 -14.67 -24.91
CA THR A 53 -14.67 -14.30 -24.98
C THR A 53 -14.87 -12.78 -24.93
N PRO A 54 -15.94 -12.23 -25.53
CA PRO A 54 -16.21 -10.79 -25.50
C PRO A 54 -16.20 -10.24 -24.07
N GLU A 55 -15.68 -9.02 -23.91
CA GLU A 55 -15.65 -8.27 -22.63
C GLU A 55 -14.77 -8.88 -21.53
N THR A 56 -14.05 -9.97 -21.81
CA THR A 56 -13.13 -10.59 -20.85
C THR A 56 -11.68 -10.19 -21.08
N LYS A 57 -10.85 -10.41 -20.05
CA LYS A 57 -9.40 -10.21 -20.10
C LYS A 57 -8.68 -11.54 -19.87
N ALA A 58 -7.57 -11.75 -20.57
CA ALA A 58 -6.79 -12.97 -20.44
C ALA A 58 -5.77 -12.86 -19.30
N CYS A 59 -5.68 -13.90 -18.48
CA CYS A 59 -4.52 -14.12 -17.63
C CYS A 59 -3.29 -14.42 -18.51
N PRO A 60 -2.18 -13.67 -18.38
CA PRO A 60 -1.02 -13.82 -19.27
C PRO A 60 -0.32 -15.18 -19.10
N THR A 61 -0.44 -15.81 -17.93
CA THR A 61 0.27 -17.05 -17.59
C THR A 61 -0.42 -18.31 -18.12
N CYS A 62 -1.75 -18.36 -18.09
CA CYS A 62 -2.50 -19.57 -18.47
C CYS A 62 -3.59 -19.34 -19.53
N GLY A 63 -3.75 -18.12 -20.02
CA GLY A 63 -4.74 -17.77 -21.03
C GLY A 63 -6.19 -17.79 -20.55
N ARG A 64 -6.45 -18.09 -19.27
CA ARG A 64 -7.81 -18.11 -18.72
C ARG A 64 -8.43 -16.71 -18.75
N ASP A 65 -9.67 -16.64 -19.21
CA ASP A 65 -10.49 -15.43 -19.17
C ASP A 65 -10.89 -15.08 -17.73
N VAL A 66 -10.80 -13.79 -17.41
CA VAL A 66 -11.32 -13.19 -16.19
C VAL A 66 -12.36 -12.15 -16.55
N THR A 67 -13.36 -12.03 -15.68
CA THR A 67 -14.66 -11.45 -16.05
C THR A 67 -15.09 -10.31 -15.14
N VAL A 68 -14.57 -10.25 -13.90
CA VAL A 68 -15.07 -9.30 -12.91
C VAL A 68 -14.33 -7.96 -13.00
N ALA A 69 -15.06 -6.91 -13.36
CA ALA A 69 -14.53 -5.55 -13.41
C ALA A 69 -14.20 -4.97 -12.01
N PRO A 70 -13.30 -3.97 -11.91
CA PRO A 70 -12.90 -3.39 -10.64
C PRO A 70 -14.09 -2.69 -9.98
N GLY A 71 -14.31 -2.96 -8.70
CA GLY A 71 -15.40 -2.36 -7.92
C GLY A 71 -16.78 -3.01 -8.11
N GLN A 72 -16.91 -4.03 -8.97
CA GLN A 72 -18.18 -4.75 -9.19
C GLN A 72 -18.33 -6.02 -8.34
N GLY A 73 -17.48 -6.19 -7.32
CA GLY A 73 -17.52 -7.33 -6.42
C GLY A 73 -16.15 -7.95 -6.18
N ARG A 74 -16.14 -9.19 -5.71
CA ARG A 74 -14.92 -9.97 -5.52
C ARG A 74 -14.37 -10.37 -6.88
N ARG A 75 -13.19 -9.86 -7.22
CA ARG A 75 -12.51 -10.18 -8.47
C ARG A 75 -12.14 -11.66 -8.56
N ASP A 76 -12.24 -12.20 -9.77
CA ASP A 76 -11.75 -13.52 -10.18
C ASP A 76 -10.27 -13.49 -10.63
N TRP A 77 -9.57 -12.40 -10.30
CA TRP A 77 -8.17 -12.13 -10.61
C TRP A 77 -7.52 -11.27 -9.53
N ASP A 78 -6.20 -11.37 -9.45
CA ASP A 78 -5.34 -10.65 -8.51
C ASP A 78 -4.49 -9.61 -9.25
N VAL A 79 -4.05 -8.58 -8.51
CA VAL A 79 -3.02 -7.66 -8.99
C VAL A 79 -1.68 -8.25 -8.60
N ASP A 80 -0.92 -8.65 -9.61
CA ASP A 80 0.38 -9.28 -9.50
C ASP A 80 1.51 -8.24 -9.65
N HIS A 81 2.60 -8.41 -8.89
CA HIS A 81 3.77 -7.52 -8.90
C HIS A 81 4.89 -8.12 -9.75
N GLN A 82 5.40 -7.35 -10.70
CA GLN A 82 6.52 -7.70 -11.58
C GLN A 82 7.62 -6.61 -11.46
N PRO A 83 8.76 -6.87 -10.79
CA PRO A 83 9.11 -8.09 -10.05
C PRO A 83 8.27 -8.25 -8.77
N PRO A 84 8.24 -9.46 -8.17
CA PRO A 84 7.52 -9.74 -6.93
C PRO A 84 7.88 -8.75 -5.82
N TRP A 85 6.88 -8.37 -5.00
CA TRP A 85 7.07 -7.36 -3.96
C TRP A 85 8.24 -7.66 -3.01
N SER A 86 8.43 -8.92 -2.62
CA SER A 86 9.50 -9.34 -1.71
C SER A 86 10.92 -9.17 -2.28
N GLN A 87 11.05 -8.95 -3.59
CA GLN A 87 12.33 -8.78 -4.26
C GLN A 87 12.66 -7.32 -4.58
N ARG A 88 11.78 -6.37 -4.23
CA ARG A 88 11.99 -4.96 -4.50
C ARG A 88 12.88 -4.31 -3.46
N ASP A 89 13.75 -3.42 -3.91
CA ASP A 89 14.57 -2.61 -3.02
C ASP A 89 13.78 -1.39 -2.51
N LEU A 90 13.63 -1.32 -1.19
CA LEU A 90 12.93 -0.25 -0.49
C LEU A 90 13.89 0.60 0.36
N SER A 91 15.19 0.34 0.26
CA SER A 91 16.22 1.00 1.06
C SER A 91 16.21 2.52 0.81
N GLY A 92 16.18 3.30 1.89
CA GLY A 92 16.19 4.76 1.81
C GLY A 92 14.89 5.41 1.35
N LYS A 93 13.84 4.63 1.00
CA LYS A 93 12.53 5.18 0.60
C LYS A 93 11.75 5.70 1.81
N THR A 94 11.11 6.85 1.61
CA THR A 94 10.06 7.38 2.51
C THR A 94 8.80 6.52 2.42
N ARG A 95 7.89 6.72 3.38
CA ARG A 95 6.60 6.01 3.35
C ARG A 95 5.78 6.30 2.08
N SER A 96 5.83 7.52 1.56
CA SER A 96 5.13 7.88 0.31
C SER A 96 5.72 7.12 -0.87
N GLU A 97 7.05 7.07 -0.97
CA GLU A 97 7.72 6.34 -2.05
C GLU A 97 7.47 4.84 -1.98
N VAL A 98 7.37 4.25 -0.78
CA VAL A 98 6.97 2.83 -0.64
C VAL A 98 5.54 2.60 -1.10
N LEU A 99 4.62 3.55 -0.84
CA LEU A 99 3.24 3.47 -1.34
C LEU A 99 3.22 3.59 -2.86
N ASP A 100 4.03 4.46 -3.45
CA ASP A 100 4.10 4.61 -4.90
C ASP A 100 4.74 3.39 -5.56
N GLU A 101 5.82 2.85 -4.98
CA GLU A 101 6.47 1.61 -5.40
C GLU A 101 5.48 0.44 -5.40
N TYR A 102 4.67 0.31 -4.34
CA TYR A 102 3.67 -0.75 -4.23
C TYR A 102 2.62 -0.73 -5.35
N ASN A 103 2.43 0.40 -6.01
CA ASN A 103 1.45 0.60 -7.07
C ASN A 103 2.05 0.58 -8.49
N GLN A 104 3.34 0.25 -8.60
CA GLN A 104 4.08 0.18 -9.86
C GLN A 104 4.42 -1.25 -10.25
N GLY A 105 4.70 -1.46 -11.55
CA GLY A 105 5.08 -2.78 -12.07
C GLY A 105 4.04 -3.83 -11.71
N THR A 106 2.76 -3.53 -11.97
CA THR A 106 1.66 -4.43 -11.66
C THR A 106 0.92 -4.84 -12.92
N ARG A 107 0.35 -6.05 -12.89
CA ARG A 107 -0.51 -6.54 -13.97
C ARG A 107 -1.62 -7.43 -13.40
N LEU A 108 -2.59 -7.74 -14.23
CA LEU A 108 -3.59 -8.75 -13.95
C LEU A 108 -2.97 -10.16 -14.04
N GLU A 109 -3.31 -11.00 -13.07
CA GLU A 109 -3.07 -12.44 -13.14
C GLU A 109 -4.16 -13.21 -12.40
N CYS A 110 -4.56 -14.39 -12.89
CA CYS A 110 -5.56 -15.18 -12.18
C CYS A 110 -5.02 -15.70 -10.83
N PRO A 111 -5.88 -15.95 -9.83
CA PRO A 111 -5.43 -16.25 -8.48
C PRO A 111 -4.66 -17.56 -8.38
N SER A 112 -4.97 -18.54 -9.23
CA SER A 112 -4.24 -19.81 -9.25
C SER A 112 -2.80 -19.61 -9.71
N CYS A 113 -2.56 -18.84 -10.76
CA CYS A 113 -1.22 -18.62 -11.28
C CYS A 113 -0.40 -17.74 -10.32
N ASN A 114 -0.89 -16.55 -9.97
CA ASN A 114 -0.20 -15.61 -9.08
C ASN A 114 0.20 -16.28 -7.75
N ARG A 115 -0.75 -16.91 -7.08
CA ARG A 115 -0.50 -17.50 -5.76
C ARG A 115 0.35 -18.77 -5.81
N SER A 116 0.36 -19.49 -6.93
CA SER A 116 1.23 -20.66 -7.11
C SER A 116 2.69 -20.28 -7.38
N SER A 117 2.92 -19.16 -8.08
CA SER A 117 4.26 -18.65 -8.38
C SER A 117 4.98 -18.17 -7.11
N GLY A 118 4.23 -17.60 -6.16
CA GLY A 118 4.79 -17.08 -4.92
C GLY A 118 5.76 -15.92 -5.18
N ALA A 119 6.95 -15.96 -4.58
CA ALA A 119 7.98 -14.94 -4.75
C ALA A 119 8.89 -15.18 -5.97
N ARG A 120 8.38 -15.83 -7.02
CA ARG A 120 9.13 -16.08 -8.27
C ARG A 120 8.73 -15.05 -9.32
N PRO A 121 9.69 -14.45 -10.06
CA PRO A 121 9.38 -13.63 -11.21
C PRO A 121 8.57 -14.43 -12.23
N ALA A 122 7.73 -13.76 -13.00
CA ALA A 122 7.14 -14.39 -14.16
C ALA A 122 8.18 -14.52 -15.26
N GLU A 123 8.14 -15.65 -15.95
CA GLU A 123 9.04 -16.00 -17.07
C GLU A 123 8.63 -15.32 -18.38
#